data_AF-A0A950XV30-F1
#
_entry.id   AF-A0A950XV30-F1
#
_cell.length_a   1.000
_cell.length_b   1.000
_cell.length_c   1.000
_cell.angle_alpha   90.00
_cell.angle_beta   90.00
_cell.angle_gamma   90.00
#
_symmetry.space_group_name_H-M   'P 1'
#
loop_
_entity.id
_entity.type
_entity.pdbx_description
1 polymer ?
#
loop_
_entity_poly.entity_id
_entity_poly.type
_entity_poly.pdbx_seq_one_letter_code
_entity_poly.pdbx_strand_id
1 'polypeptide(L)'
;MKITPKLTATSTVAQDNISRIVRLETEFLEKRSFAERIGDRIADFMGSIQFVLIHVVWFTLWIVVNISFVPLPHFDPYPFLLLGQIVSIEAVLLSTFVLMKQNRMSRRADQREHLDLQINLLSEQELTKLLQLTRLLCERHGIVEARDEQVKELAKETAVEELAETLKREMPD
;
A
#
# COMPACT_ATOMS: atom_id res chain seq x y z
N MET A 1 -44.36 24.54 16.27
CA MET A 1 -42.91 24.86 16.18
C MET A 1 -42.15 23.55 15.97
N LYS A 2 -41.79 23.22 14.71
CA LYS A 2 -40.90 22.09 14.39
C LYS A 2 -39.78 22.64 13.54
N ILE A 3 -38.58 22.67 14.11
CA ILE A 3 -37.35 23.08 13.44
C ILE A 3 -36.71 21.79 12.92
N THR A 4 -36.73 21.58 11.61
CA THR A 4 -35.94 20.54 10.93
C THR A 4 -34.68 21.20 10.38
N PRO A 5 -33.47 20.74 10.73
CA PRO A 5 -32.24 21.30 10.17
C PRO A 5 -31.97 20.71 8.78
N LYS A 6 -31.60 21.59 7.85
CA LYS A 6 -31.12 21.28 6.48
C LYS A 6 -29.76 20.57 6.56
N LEU A 7 -29.72 19.28 6.24
CA LEU A 7 -28.50 18.50 5.96
C LEU A 7 -28.43 18.20 4.46
N THR A 8 -28.07 19.17 3.62
CA THR A 8 -28.03 18.96 2.15
C THR A 8 -26.89 19.68 1.41
N ALA A 9 -25.84 20.13 2.10
CA ALA A 9 -24.70 20.81 1.43
C ALA A 9 -23.41 19.97 1.41
N THR A 10 -23.24 19.00 2.31
CA THR A 10 -22.00 18.19 2.40
C THR A 10 -22.01 16.95 1.49
N SER A 11 -23.17 16.57 0.93
CA SER A 11 -23.30 15.36 0.11
C SER A 11 -22.74 15.53 -1.31
N THR A 12 -22.69 16.75 -1.87
CA THR A 12 -22.25 16.98 -3.25
C THR A 12 -20.74 16.91 -3.42
N VAL A 13 -19.96 17.50 -2.51
CA VAL A 13 -18.48 17.46 -2.58
C VAL A 13 -17.96 16.06 -2.27
N ALA A 14 -18.53 15.39 -1.27
CA ALA A 14 -18.16 14.00 -0.95
C ALA A 14 -18.52 13.04 -2.11
N GLN A 15 -19.70 13.20 -2.72
CA GLN A 15 -20.09 12.40 -3.90
C GLN A 15 -19.21 12.69 -5.12
N ASP A 16 -18.86 13.96 -5.36
CA ASP A 16 -17.97 14.35 -6.45
C ASP A 16 -16.56 13.74 -6.25
N ASN A 17 -16.00 13.85 -5.04
CA ASN A 17 -14.70 13.26 -4.71
C ASN A 17 -14.70 11.73 -4.86
N ILE A 18 -15.74 11.04 -4.37
CA ILE A 18 -15.89 9.59 -4.56
C ILE A 18 -15.97 9.25 -6.05
N SER A 19 -16.74 10.01 -6.83
CA SER A 19 -16.85 9.78 -8.28
C SER A 19 -15.52 9.97 -9.02
N ARG A 20 -14.69 10.92 -8.58
CA ARG A 20 -13.34 11.15 -9.13
C ARG A 20 -12.38 10.01 -8.78
N ILE A 21 -12.40 9.52 -7.54
CA ILE A 21 -11.60 8.37 -7.11
C ILE A 21 -12.00 7.14 -7.92
N VAL A 22 -13.31 6.87 -8.04
CA VAL A 22 -13.83 5.74 -8.83
C VAL A 22 -13.43 5.87 -10.29
N ARG A 23 -13.51 7.07 -10.89
CA ARG A 23 -13.11 7.30 -12.29
C ARG A 23 -11.62 7.04 -12.51
N LEU A 24 -10.76 7.55 -11.64
CA LEU A 24 -9.31 7.32 -11.71
C LEU A 24 -9.00 5.82 -11.59
N GLU A 25 -9.63 5.13 -10.65
CA GLU A 25 -9.45 3.69 -10.49
C GLU A 25 -9.96 2.91 -11.71
N THR A 26 -11.09 3.31 -12.31
CA THR A 26 -11.57 2.69 -13.56
C THR A 26 -10.62 2.94 -14.73
N GLU A 27 -10.05 4.13 -14.88
CA GLU A 27 -9.07 4.42 -15.94
C GLU A 27 -7.76 3.62 -15.74
N PHE A 28 -7.34 3.41 -14.49
CA PHE A 28 -6.23 2.52 -14.15
C PHE A 28 -6.55 1.05 -14.46
N LEU A 29 -7.79 0.61 -14.26
CA LEU A 29 -8.23 -0.75 -14.54
C LEU A 29 -8.44 -1.00 -16.05
N GLU A 30 -8.92 0.00 -16.80
CA GLU A 30 -9.16 -0.09 -18.25
C GLU A 30 -7.87 -0.14 -19.07
N LYS A 31 -6.77 0.41 -18.56
CA LYS A 31 -5.45 0.36 -19.22
C LYS A 31 -4.63 -0.90 -18.92
N ARG A 32 -5.16 -1.85 -18.13
CA ARG A 32 -4.39 -3.04 -17.76
C ARG A 32 -4.29 -4.05 -18.89
N SER A 33 -3.06 -4.44 -19.20
CA SER A 33 -2.79 -5.53 -20.13
C SER A 33 -3.42 -6.84 -19.61
N PHE A 34 -3.87 -7.71 -20.52
CA PHE A 34 -4.39 -9.04 -20.18
C PHE A 34 -3.40 -9.83 -19.28
N ALA A 35 -2.10 -9.65 -19.51
CA ALA A 35 -1.03 -10.22 -18.70
C ALA A 35 -1.03 -9.69 -17.25
N GLU A 36 -1.29 -8.40 -17.03
CA GLU A 36 -1.38 -7.82 -15.67
C GLU A 36 -2.62 -8.34 -14.93
N ARG A 37 -3.73 -8.52 -15.64
CA ARG A 37 -4.98 -9.03 -15.05
C ARG A 37 -4.86 -10.49 -14.63
N ILE A 38 -4.15 -11.30 -15.41
CA ILE A 38 -3.79 -12.67 -15.03
C ILE A 38 -2.77 -12.66 -13.89
N GLY A 39 -1.74 -11.82 -13.98
CA GLY A 39 -0.70 -11.69 -12.96
C GLY A 39 -1.24 -11.32 -11.58
N ASP A 40 -2.25 -10.46 -11.49
CA ASP A 40 -2.89 -10.10 -10.23
C ASP A 40 -3.65 -11.28 -9.60
N ARG A 41 -4.43 -12.02 -10.40
CA ARG A 41 -5.13 -13.22 -9.89
C ARG A 41 -4.15 -14.30 -9.42
N ILE A 42 -3.08 -14.50 -10.17
CA ILE A 42 -2.03 -15.47 -9.83
C ILE A 42 -1.32 -15.04 -8.54
N ALA A 43 -0.97 -13.76 -8.42
CA ALA A 43 -0.31 -13.22 -7.23
C ALA A 43 -1.18 -13.31 -5.96
N ASP A 44 -2.50 -13.18 -6.10
CA ASP A 44 -3.44 -13.36 -5.00
C ASP A 44 -3.60 -14.84 -4.64
N PHE A 45 -3.65 -15.72 -5.65
CA PHE A 45 -3.73 -17.17 -5.45
C PHE A 45 -2.48 -17.75 -4.76
N MET A 46 -1.28 -17.35 -5.16
CA MET A 46 -0.02 -17.81 -4.55
C MET A 46 0.12 -17.42 -3.07
N GLY A 47 -0.58 -16.37 -2.62
CA GLY A 47 -0.59 -15.97 -1.21
C GLY A 47 -1.65 -16.68 -0.36
N SER A 48 -2.44 -17.58 -0.94
CA SER A 48 -3.56 -18.23 -0.26
C SER A 48 -3.16 -19.56 0.39
N ILE A 49 -3.76 -19.87 1.54
CA ILE A 49 -3.64 -21.19 2.17
C ILE A 49 -4.17 -22.32 1.28
N GLN A 50 -5.12 -22.01 0.39
CA GLN A 50 -5.68 -22.99 -0.55
C GLN A 50 -4.64 -23.47 -1.56
N PHE A 51 -3.72 -22.60 -1.99
CA PHE A 51 -2.62 -22.97 -2.89
C PHE A 51 -1.74 -24.05 -2.26
N VAL A 52 -1.35 -23.86 -1.00
CA VAL A 52 -0.51 -24.81 -0.25
C VAL A 52 -1.21 -26.17 -0.13
N LEU A 53 -2.50 -26.18 0.22
CA LEU A 53 -3.27 -27.42 0.37
C LEU A 53 -3.35 -28.21 -0.94
N ILE A 54 -3.56 -27.53 -2.07
CA ILE A 54 -3.59 -28.16 -3.40
C ILE A 54 -2.25 -28.85 -3.71
N HIS A 55 -1.12 -28.20 -3.43
CA HIS A 55 0.21 -28.78 -3.66
C HIS A 55 0.48 -29.99 -2.77
N VAL A 56 0.12 -29.91 -1.49
CA VAL A 56 0.28 -31.04 -0.56
C VAL A 56 -0.53 -32.25 -1.03
N VAL A 57 -1.80 -32.04 -1.42
CA VAL A 57 -2.65 -33.11 -1.94
C VAL A 57 -2.10 -33.68 -3.26
N TRP A 58 -1.68 -32.80 -4.17
CA TRP A 58 -1.08 -33.19 -5.45
C TRP A 58 0.18 -34.05 -5.26
N PHE A 59 1.13 -33.60 -4.44
CA PHE A 59 2.35 -34.36 -4.16
C PHE A 59 2.05 -35.68 -3.46
N THR A 60 1.13 -35.68 -2.50
CA THR A 60 0.72 -36.92 -1.81
C THR A 60 0.11 -37.90 -2.79
N LEU A 61 -0.79 -37.45 -3.67
CA LEU A 61 -1.41 -38.28 -4.70
C LEU A 61 -0.36 -38.85 -5.66
N TRP A 62 0.59 -38.02 -6.11
CA TRP A 62 1.68 -38.45 -6.99
C TRP A 62 2.53 -39.56 -6.35
N ILE A 63 2.91 -39.37 -5.09
CA ILE A 63 3.70 -40.36 -4.34
C ILE A 63 2.89 -41.64 -4.15
N VAL A 64 1.62 -41.55 -3.74
CA VAL A 64 0.76 -42.72 -3.53
C VAL A 64 0.57 -43.51 -4.82
N VAL A 65 0.34 -42.85 -5.95
CA VAL A 65 0.19 -43.52 -7.26
C VAL A 65 1.47 -44.23 -7.70
N ASN A 66 2.65 -43.64 -7.44
CA ASN A 66 3.94 -44.21 -7.86
C ASN A 66 4.53 -45.23 -6.86
N ILE A 67 4.11 -45.24 -5.59
CA ILE A 67 4.51 -46.23 -4.57
C ILE A 67 3.52 -47.40 -4.49
N SER A 68 2.22 -47.16 -4.73
CA SER A 68 1.19 -48.19 -4.54
C SER A 68 1.24 -49.27 -5.62
N PHE A 69 0.85 -50.48 -5.22
CA PHE A 69 0.77 -51.71 -5.99
C PHE A 69 -0.33 -51.69 -7.08
N VAL A 70 -0.45 -50.60 -7.84
CA VAL A 70 -1.30 -50.55 -9.02
C VAL A 70 -0.53 -51.27 -10.14
N PRO A 71 -1.13 -52.21 -10.90
CA PRO A 71 -0.46 -52.94 -11.98
C PRO A 71 -0.18 -52.05 -13.23
N LEU A 72 0.05 -50.76 -13.01
CA LEU A 72 0.51 -49.81 -14.00
C LEU A 72 2.04 -49.77 -13.98
N PRO A 73 2.70 -49.56 -15.13
CA PRO A 73 4.14 -49.31 -15.14
C PRO A 73 4.48 -48.14 -14.22
N HIS A 74 5.49 -48.30 -13.36
CA HIS A 74 5.99 -47.21 -12.51
C HIS A 74 6.44 -46.05 -13.41
N PHE A 75 5.65 -44.97 -13.45
CA PHE A 75 5.91 -43.82 -14.32
C PHE A 75 7.06 -42.97 -13.81
N ASP A 76 7.18 -42.81 -12.48
CA ASP A 76 8.24 -42.07 -11.81
C ASP A 76 8.78 -42.89 -10.61
N PRO A 77 9.72 -43.82 -10.84
CA PRO A 77 10.30 -44.64 -9.78
C PRO A 77 11.06 -43.80 -8.76
N TYR A 78 11.08 -44.24 -7.49
CA TYR A 78 11.93 -43.64 -6.47
C TYR A 78 13.38 -43.59 -6.96
N PRO A 79 14.05 -42.42 -7.00
CA PRO A 79 13.84 -41.22 -6.18
C PRO A 79 12.95 -40.09 -6.76
N PHE A 80 12.01 -40.38 -7.66
CA PHE A 80 11.06 -39.42 -8.28
C PHE A 80 11.74 -38.30 -9.09
N LEU A 81 12.49 -38.67 -10.13
CA LEU A 81 13.23 -37.72 -10.94
C LEU A 81 12.29 -36.72 -11.64
N LEU A 82 11.15 -37.18 -12.18
CA LEU A 82 10.23 -36.33 -12.93
C LEU A 82 9.53 -35.32 -12.01
N LEU A 83 9.05 -35.78 -10.85
CA LEU A 83 8.48 -34.89 -9.84
C LEU A 83 9.46 -33.79 -9.45
N GLY A 84 10.72 -34.15 -9.19
CA GLY A 84 11.76 -33.19 -8.83
C GLY A 84 12.00 -32.12 -9.90
N GLN A 85 12.02 -32.50 -11.18
CA GLN A 85 12.17 -31.53 -12.27
C GLN A 85 10.98 -30.57 -12.36
N ILE A 86 9.76 -31.08 -12.23
CA ILE A 86 8.54 -30.26 -12.28
C ILE A 86 8.52 -29.26 -11.12
N VAL A 87 8.81 -29.72 -9.90
CA VAL A 87 8.86 -28.88 -8.69
C VAL A 87 9.92 -27.79 -8.82
N SER A 88 11.08 -28.09 -9.40
CA SER A 88 12.15 -27.11 -9.60
C SER A 88 11.72 -25.97 -10.53
N ILE A 89 11.10 -26.30 -11.66
CA ILE A 89 10.58 -25.30 -12.62
C ILE A 89 9.47 -24.49 -11.96
N GLU A 90 8.56 -25.15 -11.26
CA GLU A 90 7.49 -24.49 -10.51
C GLU A 90 8.04 -23.50 -9.49
N ALA A 91 9.06 -23.87 -8.72
CA ALA A 91 9.70 -22.99 -7.73
C ALA A 91 10.32 -21.73 -8.37
N VAL A 92 10.94 -21.84 -9.54
CA VAL A 92 11.48 -20.68 -10.28
C VAL A 92 10.35 -19.75 -10.73
N LEU A 93 9.25 -20.29 -11.26
CA LEU A 93 8.08 -19.51 -11.65
C LEU A 93 7.45 -18.81 -10.44
N LEU A 94 7.23 -19.54 -9.34
CA LEU A 94 6.69 -18.98 -8.10
C LEU A 94 7.56 -17.84 -7.58
N SER A 95 8.87 -18.02 -7.55
CA SER A 95 9.82 -16.99 -7.10
C SER A 95 9.73 -15.73 -7.96
N THR A 96 9.61 -15.89 -9.27
CA THR A 96 9.44 -14.77 -10.21
C THR A 96 8.14 -14.01 -9.95
N PHE A 97 7.03 -14.72 -9.76
CA PHE A 97 5.74 -14.10 -9.45
C PHE A 97 5.74 -13.42 -8.08
N VAL A 98 6.41 -14.00 -7.09
CA VAL A 98 6.62 -13.38 -5.76
C VAL A 98 7.42 -12.08 -5.92
N LEU A 99 8.51 -12.08 -6.67
CA LEU A 99 9.30 -10.87 -6.95
C LEU A 99 8.47 -9.80 -7.67
N MET A 100 7.64 -10.19 -8.65
CA MET A 100 6.72 -9.25 -9.32
C MET A 100 5.71 -8.66 -8.32
N LYS A 101 5.13 -9.48 -7.43
CA LYS A 101 4.21 -9.02 -6.39
C LYS A 101 4.90 -8.07 -5.41
N GLN A 102 6.11 -8.42 -4.97
CA GLN A 102 6.93 -7.58 -4.09
C GLN A 102 7.25 -6.24 -4.73
N ASN A 103 7.72 -6.22 -5.98
CA ASN A 103 8.01 -4.98 -6.70
C ASN A 103 6.75 -4.10 -6.85
N ARG A 104 5.59 -4.70 -7.13
CA ARG A 104 4.31 -3.97 -7.18
C ARG A 104 3.91 -3.41 -5.82
N MET A 105 4.10 -4.15 -4.73
CA MET A 105 3.83 -3.67 -3.37
C MET A 105 4.79 -2.54 -2.98
N SER A 106 6.08 -2.66 -3.30
CA SER A 106 7.09 -1.62 -3.05
C SER A 106 6.70 -0.32 -3.74
N ARG A 107 6.41 -0.34 -5.04
CA ARG A 107 6.00 0.86 -5.77
C ARG A 107 4.77 1.55 -5.18
N ARG A 108 3.81 0.76 -4.65
CA ARG A 108 2.63 1.30 -3.97
C ARG A 108 2.98 1.87 -2.59
N ALA A 109 3.93 1.25 -1.88
CA ALA A 109 4.43 1.76 -0.61
C ALA A 109 5.14 3.11 -0.82
N ASP A 110 6.04 3.22 -1.79
CA ASP A 110 6.75 4.46 -2.12
C ASP A 110 5.77 5.59 -2.48
N GLN A 111 4.72 5.29 -3.26
CA GLN A 111 3.67 6.26 -3.58
C GLN A 111 2.90 6.72 -2.34
N ARG A 112 2.57 5.80 -1.41
CA ARG A 112 1.90 6.15 -0.16
C ARG A 112 2.79 6.99 0.72
N GLU A 113 4.07 6.66 0.82
CA GLU A 113 5.05 7.43 1.58
C GLU A 113 5.17 8.87 1.07
N HIS A 114 5.22 9.07 -0.25
CA HIS A 114 5.21 10.42 -0.83
C HIS A 114 3.92 11.20 -0.54
N LEU A 115 2.77 10.55 -0.55
CA LEU A 115 1.49 11.18 -0.21
C LEU A 115 1.41 11.52 1.28
N ASP A 116 1.83 10.60 2.15
CA ASP A 116 1.86 10.80 3.60
C ASP A 116 2.80 11.95 3.97
N LEU A 117 3.96 12.05 3.31
CA LEU A 117 4.87 13.19 3.44
C LEU A 117 4.15 14.49 3.06
N GLN A 118 3.51 14.56 1.88
CA GLN A 118 2.79 15.77 1.46
C GLN A 118 1.67 16.18 2.42
N ILE A 119 0.89 15.22 2.93
CA ILE A 119 -0.16 15.48 3.91
C ILE A 119 0.43 16.02 5.22
N ASN A 120 1.56 15.45 5.67
CA ASN A 120 2.24 15.91 6.87
C ASN A 120 2.73 17.35 6.71
N LEU A 121 3.38 17.68 5.58
CA LEU A 121 3.83 19.04 5.29
C LEU A 121 2.68 20.04 5.24
N LEU A 122 1.57 19.67 4.60
CA LEU A 122 0.37 20.51 4.58
C LEU A 122 -0.20 20.70 5.99
N SER A 123 -0.26 19.63 6.79
CA SER A 123 -0.73 19.69 8.18
C SER A 123 0.15 20.60 9.03
N GLU A 124 1.47 20.56 8.84
CA GLU A 124 2.42 21.44 9.51
C GLU A 124 2.21 22.91 9.11
N GLN A 125 1.98 23.20 7.82
CA GLN A 125 1.65 24.54 7.34
C GLN A 125 0.34 25.04 7.95
N GLU A 126 -0.71 24.22 7.97
CA GLU A 126 -1.99 24.56 8.57
C GLU A 126 -1.87 24.81 10.08
N LEU A 127 -1.13 23.95 10.80
CA LEU A 127 -0.83 24.13 12.22
C LEU A 127 -0.08 25.44 12.49
N THR A 128 0.92 25.76 11.67
CA THR A 128 1.67 27.02 11.76
C THR A 128 0.73 28.22 11.55
N LYS A 129 -0.15 28.17 10.54
CA LYS A 129 -1.14 29.24 10.31
C LYS A 129 -2.13 29.36 11.46
N LEU A 130 -2.62 28.25 12.01
CA LEU A 130 -3.50 28.26 13.19
C LEU A 130 -2.79 28.85 14.41
N LEU A 131 -1.51 28.53 14.62
CA LEU A 131 -0.72 29.08 15.70
C LEU A 131 -0.54 30.60 15.53
N GLN A 132 -0.22 31.06 14.33
CA GLN A 132 -0.14 32.49 14.00
C GLN A 132 -1.47 33.22 14.27
N LEU A 133 -2.60 32.69 13.82
CA LEU A 133 -3.92 33.26 14.07
C LEU A 133 -4.27 33.29 15.56
N THR A 134 -3.96 32.21 16.29
CA THR A 134 -4.20 32.12 17.73
C THR A 134 -3.35 33.14 18.50
N ARG A 135 -2.09 33.33 18.11
CA ARG A 135 -1.22 34.37 18.69
C ARG A 135 -1.79 35.77 18.45
N LEU A 136 -2.24 36.08 17.24
CA LEU A 136 -2.87 37.36 16.92
C LEU A 136 -4.13 37.62 17.78
N LEU A 137 -4.94 36.59 18.02
CA LEU A 137 -6.10 36.67 18.91
C LEU A 137 -5.68 36.91 20.38
N CYS A 138 -4.72 36.15 20.89
CA CYS A 138 -4.22 36.31 22.25
C CYS A 138 -3.61 37.69 22.49
N GLU A 139 -2.81 38.21 21.54
CA GLU A 139 -2.26 39.56 21.59
C GLU A 139 -3.35 40.63 21.64
N ARG A 140 -4.39 40.49 20.81
CA ARG A 140 -5.55 41.40 20.81
C ARG A 140 -6.31 41.37 22.14
N HIS A 141 -6.38 40.22 22.80
CA HIS A 141 -7.07 40.05 24.08
C HIS A 141 -6.19 40.28 25.32
N GLY A 142 -4.91 40.65 25.15
CA GLY A 142 -3.99 40.92 26.26
C GLY A 142 -3.57 39.68 27.05
N ILE A 143 -3.67 38.49 26.45
CA ILE A 143 -3.30 37.21 27.06
C ILE A 143 -1.78 37.05 26.99
N VAL A 144 -1.11 36.96 28.15
CA VAL A 144 0.36 37.03 28.28
C VAL A 144 1.03 35.71 27.88
N GLU A 145 0.34 34.57 28.01
CA GLU A 145 0.87 33.24 27.66
C GLU A 145 1.24 33.09 26.17
N ALA A 146 0.73 33.92 25.27
CA ALA A 146 1.11 33.91 23.85
C ALA A 146 2.53 34.48 23.56
N ARG A 147 3.22 35.00 24.58
CA ARG A 147 4.61 35.48 24.47
C ARG A 147 5.67 34.40 24.71
N ASP A 148 5.28 33.15 24.95
CA ASP A 148 6.24 32.05 25.08
C ASP A 148 7.14 31.97 23.83
N GLU A 149 8.45 31.90 24.06
CA GLU A 149 9.49 31.84 23.03
C GLU A 149 9.36 30.53 22.23
N GLN A 150 8.95 29.42 22.87
CA GLN A 150 8.72 28.14 22.19
C GLN A 150 7.56 28.23 21.19
N VAL A 151 6.45 28.86 21.59
CA VAL A 151 5.29 29.08 20.72
C VAL A 151 5.63 30.06 19.59
N LYS A 152 6.63 30.92 19.78
CA LYS A 152 7.08 31.90 18.77
C LYS A 152 7.98 31.25 17.75
N GLU A 153 8.81 30.32 18.19
CA GLU A 153 9.65 29.49 17.34
C GLU A 153 8.80 28.56 16.48
N LEU A 154 7.84 27.85 17.06
CA LEU A 154 6.90 26.97 16.34
C LEU A 154 5.95 27.72 15.38
N ALA A 155 5.74 29.03 15.57
CA ALA A 155 4.90 29.86 14.69
C ALA A 155 5.67 30.45 13.51
N LYS A 156 7.00 30.34 13.49
CA LYS A 156 7.78 30.63 12.29
C LYS A 156 7.44 29.54 11.28
N GLU A 157 7.30 29.92 10.01
CA GLU A 157 7.17 28.93 8.96
C GLU A 157 8.39 28.02 9.02
N THR A 158 8.17 26.75 9.35
CA THR A 158 9.18 25.72 9.14
C THR A 158 9.45 25.73 7.64
N ALA A 159 10.63 26.18 7.23
CA ALA A 159 11.06 26.07 5.85
C ALA A 159 11.34 24.58 5.61
N VAL A 160 10.30 23.86 5.21
CA VAL A 160 10.35 22.42 4.90
C VAL A 160 11.47 22.14 3.90
N GLU A 161 11.68 23.05 2.94
CA GLU A 161 12.81 23.02 1.99
C GLU A 161 14.18 23.13 2.68
N GLU A 162 14.30 23.95 3.73
CA GLU A 162 15.55 24.12 4.50
C GLU A 162 15.82 22.88 5.38
N LEU A 163 14.77 22.28 5.96
CA LEU A 163 14.87 20.99 6.65
C LEU A 163 15.21 19.86 5.67
N ALA A 164 14.61 19.81 4.49
CA ALA A 164 14.91 18.81 3.46
C ALA A 164 16.35 18.94 2.94
N GLU A 165 16.84 20.16 2.73
CA GLU A 165 18.25 20.41 2.38
C GLU A 165 19.20 20.02 3.51
N THR A 166 18.86 20.34 4.76
CA THR A 166 19.68 19.98 5.93
C THR A 166 19.72 18.47 6.13
N LEU A 167 18.59 17.78 6.01
CA LEU A 167 18.51 16.32 6.11
C LEU A 167 19.34 15.64 5.00
N LYS A 168 19.25 16.16 3.77
CA LYS A 168 20.03 15.64 2.63
C LYS A 168 21.54 15.89 2.77
N ARG A 169 21.93 16.91 3.51
CA ARG A 169 23.33 17.25 3.80
C ARG A 169 23.91 16.43 4.95
N GLU A 170 23.09 15.95 5.87
CA GLU A 170 23.51 15.17 7.05
C GLU A 170 23.29 13.64 6.93
N MET A 171 22.46 13.16 5.99
CA MET A 171 22.35 11.72 5.74
C MET A 171 23.60 11.20 4.99
N PRO A 172 24.33 10.21 5.52
CA PRO A 172 25.31 9.48 4.74
C PRO A 172 24.60 8.56 3.74
N ASP A 173 25.16 8.45 2.53
CA ASP A 173 24.68 7.58 1.44
C ASP A 173 24.42 6.13 1.89
#